data_AF-A0A2W5XU94-F1
#
_entry.id   AF-A0A2W5XU94-F1
#
_cell.length_a   1.000
_cell.length_b   1.000
_cell.length_c   1.000
_cell.angle_alpha   90.00
_cell.angle_beta   90.00
_cell.angle_gamma   90.00
#
_symmetry.space_group_name_H-M   'P 1'
#
loop_
_entity.id
_entity.type
_entity.pdbx_description
1 polymer ?
#
loop_
_entity_poly.entity_id
_entity_poly.type
_entity_poly.pdbx_seq_one_letter_code
_entity_poly.pdbx_strand_id
1 'polypeptide(L)'
;MWAAFHKRQSGLRSELRQLVVASNRVSVIDATPLDVQEHWFPSVDGERLVYGTVERSFGAALRHVYYTNLGKPGDRPLRLDATGTASQPAINGNQVVWKESPDNVFEWGTLVQYSLSDHVAEPIAWNAGTPVTTPSIGSGYIAANSQDDTQFYVHDLARHEMIAIETFPRTGREGDVRPMTRSGLLVWSHIPSTQGQPLVLEWTRLP
;
A
#
# COMPACT_ATOMS: atom_id res chain seq x y z
N MET A 1 -5.37 12.18 -3.01
CA MET A 1 -4.13 11.87 -3.77
C MET A 1 -4.45 10.76 -4.75
N TRP A 2 -3.97 10.83 -5.98
CA TRP A 2 -4.09 9.73 -6.94
C TRP A 2 -2.97 9.78 -7.98
N ALA A 3 -2.68 8.63 -8.59
CA ALA A 3 -1.87 8.54 -9.80
C ALA A 3 -2.79 8.61 -11.02
N ALA A 4 -2.36 9.32 -12.06
CA ALA A 4 -3.09 9.44 -13.32
C ALA A 4 -2.18 9.16 -14.52
N PHE A 5 -2.76 8.52 -15.54
CA PHE A 5 -2.10 8.23 -16.81
C PHE A 5 -2.91 8.86 -17.94
N HIS A 6 -2.30 9.73 -18.73
CA HIS A 6 -3.01 10.38 -19.83
C HIS A 6 -2.06 10.89 -20.92
N LYS A 7 -2.63 11.07 -22.11
CA LYS A 7 -1.93 11.66 -23.26
C LYS A 7 -1.97 13.19 -23.18
N ARG A 8 -0.81 13.83 -23.29
CA ARG A 8 -0.66 15.26 -23.57
C ARG A 8 -0.06 15.46 -24.96
N GLN A 9 0.05 16.71 -25.42
CA GLN A 9 0.73 17.04 -26.67
C GLN A 9 2.16 16.50 -26.73
N SER A 10 2.86 16.44 -25.59
CA SER A 10 4.22 15.91 -25.45
C SER A 10 4.32 14.38 -25.33
N GLY A 11 3.21 13.64 -25.44
CA GLY A 11 3.17 12.17 -25.26
C GLY A 11 2.40 11.70 -24.02
N LEU A 12 2.51 10.41 -23.72
CA LEU A 12 1.90 9.79 -22.54
C LEU A 12 2.66 10.19 -21.28
N ARG A 13 1.94 10.53 -20.21
CA ARG A 13 2.52 10.91 -18.93
C ARG A 13 1.92 10.11 -17.79
N SER A 14 2.73 9.88 -16.77
CA SER A 14 2.28 9.50 -15.44
C SER A 14 2.39 10.69 -14.50
N GLU A 15 1.34 11.00 -13.75
CA GLU A 15 1.30 12.14 -12.84
C GLU A 15 0.82 11.74 -11.45
N LEU A 16 1.48 12.25 -10.41
CA LEU A 16 0.96 12.28 -9.05
C LEU A 16 0.16 13.55 -8.86
N ARG A 17 -1.11 13.40 -8.44
CA ARG A 17 -2.06 14.49 -8.33
C ARG A 17 -2.67 14.58 -6.94
N GLN A 18 -2.99 15.80 -6.56
CA GLN A 18 -3.72 16.11 -5.34
C GLN A 18 -4.96 16.95 -5.62
N LEU A 19 -5.99 16.73 -4.81
CA LEU A 19 -7.18 17.56 -4.71
C LEU A 19 -7.18 18.19 -3.33
N VAL A 20 -7.10 19.51 -3.28
CA VAL A 20 -7.34 20.28 -2.06
C VAL A 20 -8.84 20.48 -1.96
N VAL A 21 -9.50 19.70 -1.09
CA VAL A 21 -10.97 19.65 -0.99
C VAL A 21 -11.54 21.03 -0.64
N ALA A 22 -10.94 21.72 0.34
CA ALA A 22 -11.41 23.03 0.80
C ALA A 22 -11.49 24.09 -0.32
N SER A 23 -10.58 24.03 -1.29
CA SER A 23 -10.54 24.97 -2.41
C SER A 23 -11.00 24.36 -3.73
N ASN A 24 -11.45 23.09 -3.73
CA ASN A 24 -11.69 22.27 -4.91
C ASN A 24 -10.60 22.39 -5.99
N ARG A 25 -9.33 22.47 -5.58
CA ARG A 25 -8.21 22.72 -6.49
C ARG A 25 -7.42 21.45 -6.75
N VAL A 26 -7.31 21.08 -8.01
CA VAL A 26 -6.42 20.01 -8.46
C VAL A 26 -5.04 20.58 -8.75
N SER A 27 -3.98 19.91 -8.31
CA SER A 27 -2.60 20.24 -8.69
C SER A 27 -1.78 18.98 -8.93
N VAL A 28 -0.75 19.12 -9.76
CA VAL A 28 0.24 18.08 -10.06
C VAL A 28 1.40 18.25 -9.10
N ILE A 29 1.78 17.17 -8.42
CA ILE A 29 2.93 17.12 -7.52
C ILE A 29 4.18 16.69 -8.28
N ASP A 30 4.04 15.65 -9.09
CA ASP A 30 5.10 15.16 -9.96
C ASP A 30 4.53 14.64 -11.28
N ALA A 31 5.33 14.68 -12.35
CA ALA A 31 4.94 14.28 -13.69
C ALA A 31 6.12 13.79 -14.52
N THR A 32 6.09 12.53 -14.92
CA THR A 32 7.11 11.89 -15.75
C THR A 32 6.53 11.44 -17.10
N PRO A 33 7.36 11.31 -18.15
CA PRO A 33 6.99 10.52 -19.33
C PRO A 33 6.69 9.06 -18.94
N LEU A 34 5.64 8.47 -19.50
CA LEU A 34 5.19 7.12 -19.14
C LEU A 34 6.22 6.02 -19.47
N ASP A 35 7.02 6.25 -20.50
CA ASP A 35 8.09 5.36 -20.95
C ASP A 35 9.36 5.45 -20.08
N VAL A 36 9.44 6.44 -19.18
CA VAL A 36 10.53 6.59 -18.21
C VAL A 36 10.12 6.01 -16.86
N GLN A 37 9.01 6.51 -16.32
CA GLN A 37 8.57 6.19 -14.96
C GLN A 37 7.06 6.31 -14.83
N GLU A 38 6.47 5.34 -14.15
CA GLU A 38 5.07 5.33 -13.77
C GLU A 38 4.93 5.54 -12.26
N HIS A 39 4.00 6.39 -11.84
CA HIS A 39 3.64 6.58 -10.44
C HIS A 39 2.47 5.69 -10.06
N TRP A 40 2.55 5.08 -8.88
CA TRP A 40 1.55 4.13 -8.41
C TRP A 40 1.31 4.27 -6.90
N PHE A 41 0.13 3.84 -6.47
CA PHE A 41 -0.22 3.63 -5.04
C PHE A 41 0.18 4.79 -4.09
N PRO A 42 -0.24 6.05 -4.34
CA PRO A 42 0.07 7.13 -3.41
C PRO A 42 -0.68 6.94 -2.09
N SER A 43 0.02 7.12 -0.97
CA SER A 43 -0.53 7.10 0.39
C SER A 43 -0.07 8.33 1.17
N VAL A 44 -0.97 8.91 1.98
CA VAL A 44 -0.75 10.23 2.60
C VAL A 44 -1.11 10.23 4.09
N ASP A 45 -0.20 10.82 4.88
CA ASP A 45 -0.40 11.08 6.30
C ASP A 45 0.07 12.49 6.68
N GLY A 46 -0.89 13.40 6.78
CA GLY A 46 -0.63 14.84 6.89
C GLY A 46 0.05 15.36 5.64
N GLU A 47 1.21 16.00 5.82
CA GLU A 47 2.05 16.50 4.72
C GLU A 47 3.01 15.45 4.17
N ARG A 48 2.98 14.21 4.67
CA ARG A 48 3.86 13.14 4.23
C ARG A 48 3.19 12.32 3.14
N LEU A 49 3.87 12.18 2.01
CA LEU A 49 3.45 11.37 0.88
C LEU A 49 4.44 10.21 0.71
N VAL A 50 3.93 8.99 0.63
CA VAL A 50 4.66 7.85 0.06
C VAL A 50 3.99 7.37 -1.21
N TYR A 51 4.78 6.87 -2.15
CA TYR A 51 4.27 6.37 -3.42
C TYR A 51 5.21 5.34 -4.02
N GLY A 52 4.65 4.43 -4.81
CA GLY A 52 5.42 3.48 -5.61
C GLY A 52 5.76 4.05 -6.98
N THR A 53 6.85 3.59 -7.57
CA THR A 53 7.18 3.82 -8.98
C THR A 53 7.38 2.49 -9.72
N VAL A 54 7.16 2.53 -11.03
CA VAL A 54 7.69 1.53 -11.96
C VAL A 54 8.63 2.27 -12.91
N GLU A 55 9.93 2.02 -12.78
CA GLU A 55 11.00 2.68 -13.52
C GLU A 55 11.55 1.74 -14.58
N ARG A 56 11.55 2.18 -15.84
CA ARG A 56 11.96 1.37 -16.99
C ARG A 56 13.45 1.59 -17.23
N SER A 57 14.26 0.55 -16.97
CA SER A 57 15.71 0.57 -17.16
C SER A 57 16.18 -0.66 -17.93
N PHE A 58 16.75 -0.46 -19.12
CA PHE A 58 17.37 -1.51 -19.95
C PHE A 58 16.57 -2.82 -20.08
N GLY A 59 15.25 -2.73 -20.25
CA GLY A 59 14.37 -3.89 -20.42
C GLY A 59 13.83 -4.52 -19.13
N ALA A 60 14.25 -4.03 -17.96
CA ALA A 60 13.69 -4.37 -16.66
C ALA A 60 12.77 -3.26 -16.14
N ALA A 61 11.71 -3.65 -15.43
CA ALA A 61 10.82 -2.75 -14.71
C ALA A 61 11.16 -2.79 -13.22
N LEU A 62 12.00 -1.86 -12.78
CA LEU A 62 12.35 -1.71 -11.37
C LEU A 62 11.19 -1.03 -10.64
N ARG A 63 10.96 -1.43 -9.40
CA ARG A 63 9.87 -0.92 -8.57
C ARG A 63 10.43 -0.39 -7.27
N HIS A 64 10.17 0.89 -7.02
CA HIS A 64 10.73 1.60 -5.89
C HIS A 64 9.63 2.26 -5.06
N VAL A 65 9.93 2.50 -3.80
CA VAL A 65 9.07 3.25 -2.88
C VAL A 65 9.78 4.55 -2.53
N TYR A 66 9.08 5.66 -2.70
CA TYR A 66 9.58 6.99 -2.39
C TYR A 66 8.75 7.67 -1.30
N TYR A 67 9.41 8.54 -0.55
CA TYR A 67 8.84 9.47 0.42
C TYR A 67 9.08 10.91 -0.01
N THR A 68 8.08 11.77 0.14
CA THR A 68 8.19 13.22 -0.05
C THR A 68 7.45 13.97 1.06
N ASN A 69 8.01 15.10 1.48
CA ASN A 69 7.33 16.04 2.37
C ASN A 69 6.67 17.17 1.57
N LEU A 70 5.33 17.16 1.50
CA LEU A 70 4.52 18.15 0.78
C LEU A 70 4.57 19.54 1.44
N GLY A 71 4.87 19.63 2.73
CA GLY A 71 5.04 20.88 3.47
C GLY A 71 6.37 21.59 3.21
N LYS A 72 7.28 20.93 2.47
CA LYS A 72 8.58 21.48 2.08
C LYS A 72 8.74 21.48 0.56
N PRO A 73 8.12 22.44 -0.14
CA PRO A 73 8.25 22.54 -1.60
C PRO A 73 9.73 22.60 -2.02
N GLY A 74 10.12 21.70 -2.93
CA GLY A 74 11.50 21.60 -3.42
C GLY A 74 12.35 20.52 -2.75
N ASP A 75 11.86 19.88 -1.67
CA ASP A 75 12.48 18.66 -1.16
C ASP A 75 12.46 17.57 -2.24
N ARG A 76 13.60 16.89 -2.40
CA ARG A 76 13.71 15.78 -3.34
C ARG A 76 13.07 14.53 -2.73
N PRO A 77 12.33 13.73 -3.51
CA PRO A 77 11.85 12.45 -3.04
C PRO A 77 12.99 11.55 -2.55
N LEU A 78 12.82 10.95 -1.38
CA LEU A 78 13.74 9.97 -0.79
C LEU A 78 13.29 8.57 -1.19
N ARG A 79 14.18 7.81 -1.83
CA ARG A 79 13.96 6.37 -2.06
C ARG A 79 14.12 5.61 -0.74
N LEU A 80 13.17 4.75 -0.40
CA LEU A 80 13.16 3.98 0.85
C LEU A 80 13.66 2.54 0.69
N ASP A 81 13.40 1.91 -0.45
CA ASP A 81 13.82 0.53 -0.72
C ASP A 81 15.25 0.44 -1.30
N ALA A 82 15.85 -0.74 -1.21
CA ALA A 82 17.14 -1.05 -1.83
C ALA A 82 17.04 -2.02 -3.03
N THR A 83 15.93 -2.76 -3.15
CA THR A 83 15.84 -4.00 -3.95
C THR A 83 15.34 -3.79 -5.38
N GLY A 84 14.54 -2.76 -5.64
CA GLY A 84 13.88 -2.61 -6.93
C GLY A 84 12.69 -3.55 -7.15
N THR A 85 12.18 -4.16 -6.08
CA THR A 85 11.00 -5.02 -6.09
C THR A 85 9.85 -4.48 -5.22
N ALA A 86 10.02 -3.27 -4.66
CA ALA A 86 9.13 -2.65 -3.69
C ALA A 86 7.92 -1.99 -4.35
N SER A 87 6.73 -2.16 -3.77
CA SER A 87 5.48 -1.64 -4.32
C SER A 87 4.40 -1.48 -3.26
N GLN A 88 3.32 -0.77 -3.60
CA GLN A 88 2.13 -0.59 -2.77
C GLN A 88 2.44 -0.05 -1.36
N PRO A 89 3.10 1.12 -1.22
CA PRO A 89 3.42 1.65 0.09
C PRO A 89 2.20 2.23 0.82
N ALA A 90 2.23 2.17 2.14
CA ALA A 90 1.31 2.86 3.03
C ALA A 90 2.08 3.51 4.18
N ILE A 91 1.57 4.64 4.71
CA ILE A 91 2.24 5.42 5.76
C ILE A 91 1.28 5.76 6.89
N ASN A 92 1.78 5.65 8.13
CA ASN A 92 1.14 6.21 9.32
C ASN A 92 2.19 6.61 10.35
N GLY A 93 2.21 7.88 10.74
CA GLY A 93 3.21 8.38 11.67
C GLY A 93 4.62 8.22 11.11
N ASN A 94 5.50 7.63 11.92
CA ASN A 94 6.90 7.38 11.57
C ASN A 94 7.09 6.12 10.72
N GLN A 95 6.04 5.33 10.50
CA GLN A 95 6.13 4.01 9.89
C GLN A 95 5.64 4.04 8.45
N VAL A 96 6.43 3.45 7.56
CA VAL A 96 6.05 3.14 6.17
C VAL A 96 6.09 1.64 6.01
N VAL A 97 5.08 1.08 5.34
CA VAL A 97 5.05 -0.33 4.98
C VAL A 97 4.91 -0.46 3.48
N TRP A 98 5.49 -1.50 2.90
CA TRP A 98 5.32 -1.84 1.49
C TRP A 98 5.41 -3.34 1.29
N LYS A 99 5.11 -3.77 0.07
CA LYS A 99 5.27 -5.15 -0.38
C LYS A 99 6.45 -5.26 -1.33
N GLU A 100 7.32 -6.23 -1.12
CA GLU A 100 8.33 -6.65 -2.09
C GLU A 100 7.85 -7.88 -2.87
N SER A 101 7.91 -7.81 -4.20
CA SER A 101 7.58 -8.93 -5.09
C SER A 101 8.53 -8.96 -6.28
N PRO A 102 9.16 -10.11 -6.61
CA PRO A 102 10.12 -10.21 -7.71
C PRO A 102 9.47 -10.02 -9.09
N ASP A 103 8.18 -10.34 -9.23
CA ASP A 103 7.51 -10.40 -10.52
C ASP A 103 6.96 -9.05 -10.95
N ASN A 104 5.84 -8.60 -10.35
CA ASN A 104 5.19 -7.33 -10.69
C ASN A 104 4.42 -6.73 -9.50
N VAL A 105 3.90 -5.50 -9.70
CA VAL A 105 3.22 -4.74 -8.64
C VAL A 105 1.91 -5.36 -8.14
N PHE A 106 1.29 -6.28 -8.89
CA PHE A 106 0.00 -6.90 -8.55
C PHE A 106 0.15 -8.26 -7.87
N GLU A 107 1.30 -8.92 -8.01
CA GLU A 107 1.54 -10.24 -7.43
C GLU A 107 1.68 -10.22 -5.92
N TRP A 108 1.56 -11.39 -5.31
CA TRP A 108 1.84 -11.56 -3.88
C TRP A 108 3.31 -11.31 -3.56
N GLY A 109 3.60 -10.98 -2.30
CA GLY A 109 4.95 -10.65 -1.88
C GLY A 109 5.15 -10.67 -0.38
N THR A 110 6.35 -10.30 0.05
CA THR A 110 6.70 -10.16 1.46
C THR A 110 6.50 -8.73 1.91
N LEU A 111 5.97 -8.57 3.13
CA LEU A 111 5.76 -7.26 3.71
C LEU A 111 7.06 -6.74 4.33
N VAL A 112 7.34 -5.45 4.17
CA VAL A 112 8.46 -4.75 4.78
C VAL A 112 7.95 -3.54 5.53
N GLN A 113 8.46 -3.31 6.74
CA GLN A 113 8.28 -2.09 7.51
C GLN A 113 9.53 -1.23 7.47
N TYR A 114 9.34 0.08 7.59
CA TYR A 114 10.41 1.06 7.61
C TYR A 114 10.13 2.19 8.57
N SER A 115 11.11 2.46 9.43
CA SER A 115 11.12 3.60 10.33
C SER A 115 11.73 4.82 9.63
N LEU A 116 10.94 5.90 9.46
CA LEU A 116 11.43 7.15 8.88
C LEU A 116 12.49 7.84 9.75
N SER A 117 12.45 7.66 11.07
CA SER A 117 13.42 8.24 12.00
C SER A 117 14.73 7.47 12.02
N ASP A 118 14.65 6.14 11.95
CA ASP A 118 15.81 5.27 12.16
C ASP A 118 16.44 4.84 10.84
N HIS A 119 15.71 5.04 9.73
CA HIS A 119 16.09 4.65 8.38
C HIS A 119 16.37 3.15 8.22
N VAL A 120 15.64 2.32 8.99
CA VAL A 120 15.78 0.88 9.00
C VAL A 120 14.58 0.23 8.32
N ALA A 121 14.85 -0.69 7.38
CA ALA A 121 13.86 -1.54 6.74
C ALA A 121 13.94 -2.97 7.33
N GLU A 122 12.81 -3.56 7.68
CA GLU A 122 12.73 -4.92 8.24
C GLU A 122 11.59 -5.72 7.60
N PRO A 123 11.80 -7.00 7.27
CA PRO A 123 10.73 -7.85 6.81
C PRO A 123 9.75 -8.15 7.96
N ILE A 124 8.46 -8.20 7.63
CA ILE A 124 7.41 -8.70 8.52
C ILE A 124 7.06 -10.12 8.10
N ALA A 125 7.25 -11.08 9.01
CA ALA A 125 6.79 -12.44 8.82
C ALA A 125 5.27 -12.51 8.99
N TRP A 126 4.54 -12.50 7.87
CA TRP A 126 3.08 -12.58 7.87
C TRP A 126 2.62 -14.03 8.00
N ASN A 127 1.89 -14.38 9.06
CA ASN A 127 1.30 -15.70 9.32
C ASN A 127 2.10 -16.88 8.70
N ALA A 128 3.20 -17.27 9.35
CA ALA A 128 4.11 -18.33 8.89
C ALA A 128 4.74 -18.12 7.50
N GLY A 129 4.87 -16.86 7.05
CA GLY A 129 5.49 -16.51 5.77
C GLY A 129 4.53 -16.49 4.59
N THR A 130 3.22 -16.53 4.84
CA THR A 130 2.18 -16.41 3.82
C THR A 130 2.35 -15.09 3.05
N PRO A 131 2.45 -15.13 1.70
CA PRO A 131 2.55 -13.93 0.88
C PRO A 131 1.31 -13.02 1.00
N VAL A 132 1.53 -11.70 0.88
CA VAL A 132 0.48 -10.68 1.02
C VAL A 132 0.46 -9.68 -0.14
N THR A 133 -0.63 -8.93 -0.25
CA THR A 133 -0.78 -7.79 -1.15
C THR A 133 -1.60 -6.67 -0.51
N THR A 134 -1.52 -5.48 -1.08
CA THR A 134 -2.28 -4.27 -0.70
C THR A 134 -2.23 -3.96 0.79
N PRO A 135 -1.04 -3.65 1.35
CA PRO A 135 -0.94 -3.33 2.77
C PRO A 135 -1.58 -1.97 3.08
N SER A 136 -2.06 -1.85 4.30
CA SER A 136 -2.55 -0.61 4.92
C SER A 136 -2.05 -0.54 6.36
N ILE A 137 -1.89 0.67 6.89
CA ILE A 137 -1.33 0.90 8.22
C ILE A 137 -2.09 2.00 8.95
N GLY A 138 -2.38 1.79 10.23
CA GLY A 138 -3.10 2.75 11.06
C GLY A 138 -3.13 2.36 12.54
N SER A 139 -2.91 3.33 13.42
CA SER A 139 -2.99 3.18 14.89
C SER A 139 -2.19 1.99 15.44
N GLY A 140 -0.97 1.78 14.93
CA GLY A 140 -0.12 0.69 15.41
C GLY A 140 -0.47 -0.68 14.83
N TYR A 141 -1.36 -0.76 13.83
CA TYR A 141 -1.70 -2.01 13.17
C TYR A 141 -1.44 -1.94 11.67
N ILE A 142 -1.06 -3.09 11.11
CA ILE A 142 -1.01 -3.31 9.66
C ILE A 142 -2.08 -4.32 9.29
N ALA A 143 -2.83 -4.04 8.23
CA ALA A 143 -3.69 -5.01 7.58
C ALA A 143 -3.21 -5.22 6.14
N ALA A 144 -3.27 -6.45 5.64
CA ALA A 144 -2.91 -6.79 4.27
C ALA A 144 -3.79 -7.92 3.77
N ASN A 145 -4.01 -7.96 2.46
CA ASN A 145 -4.68 -9.10 1.84
C ASN A 145 -3.72 -10.28 1.85
N SER A 146 -4.16 -11.42 2.36
CA SER A 146 -3.36 -12.65 2.50
C SER A 146 -3.65 -13.63 1.37
N GLN A 147 -2.64 -14.37 0.93
CA GLN A 147 -2.85 -15.47 -0.01
C GLN A 147 -3.62 -16.64 0.63
N ASP A 148 -3.49 -16.80 1.96
CA ASP A 148 -4.37 -17.66 2.74
C ASP A 148 -5.68 -16.92 2.99
N ASP A 149 -6.75 -17.37 2.33
CA ASP A 149 -8.11 -16.86 2.42
C ASP A 149 -8.91 -17.47 3.58
N THR A 150 -8.34 -18.44 4.30
CA THR A 150 -9.00 -19.12 5.42
C THR A 150 -8.83 -18.40 6.75
N GLN A 151 -8.00 -17.36 6.79
CA GLN A 151 -7.69 -16.65 8.03
C GLN A 151 -7.46 -15.17 7.77
N PHE A 152 -8.13 -14.33 8.54
CA PHE A 152 -7.97 -12.89 8.49
C PHE A 152 -7.21 -12.39 9.70
N TYR A 153 -6.10 -11.70 9.45
CA TYR A 153 -5.20 -11.18 10.48
C TYR A 153 -4.93 -9.69 10.33
N VAL A 154 -4.55 -9.08 11.45
CA VAL A 154 -3.78 -7.84 11.48
C VAL A 154 -2.45 -8.07 12.20
N HIS A 155 -1.43 -7.29 11.86
CA HIS A 155 -0.15 -7.29 12.57
C HIS A 155 -0.12 -6.12 13.56
N ASP A 156 0.13 -6.42 14.84
CA ASP A 156 0.33 -5.45 15.91
C ASP A 156 1.79 -4.98 15.93
N LEU A 157 2.03 -3.71 15.61
CA LEU A 157 3.38 -3.13 15.54
C LEU A 157 4.04 -2.98 16.91
N ALA A 158 3.28 -2.88 18.00
CA ALA A 158 3.85 -2.74 19.33
C ALA A 158 4.30 -4.09 19.88
N ARG A 159 3.58 -5.16 19.55
CA ARG A 159 3.87 -6.53 20.01
C ARG A 159 4.69 -7.33 19.01
N HIS A 160 4.74 -6.90 17.75
CA HIS A 160 5.29 -7.67 16.63
C HIS A 160 4.61 -9.03 16.44
N GLU A 161 3.29 -9.06 16.63
CA GLU A 161 2.49 -10.29 16.63
C GLU A 161 1.32 -10.21 15.65
N MET A 162 0.92 -11.36 15.12
CA MET A 162 -0.31 -11.47 14.31
C MET A 162 -1.51 -11.68 15.24
N ILE A 163 -2.56 -10.89 15.05
CA ILE A 163 -3.84 -11.02 15.74
C ILE A 163 -4.85 -11.57 14.74
N ALA A 164 -5.40 -12.75 15.03
CA ALA A 164 -6.49 -13.30 14.23
C ALA A 164 -7.76 -12.50 14.50
N ILE A 165 -8.37 -11.97 13.45
CA ILE A 165 -9.67 -11.31 13.48
C ILE A 165 -10.75 -12.35 13.23
N GLU A 166 -10.58 -13.19 12.21
CA GLU A 166 -11.56 -14.20 11.81
C GLU A 166 -10.91 -15.40 11.12
N THR A 167 -11.62 -16.53 11.11
CA THR A 167 -11.21 -17.77 10.44
C THR A 167 -12.36 -18.34 9.64
N PHE A 168 -12.07 -18.82 8.43
CA PHE A 168 -13.03 -19.34 7.47
C PHE A 168 -12.79 -20.82 7.16
N PRO A 169 -13.82 -21.57 6.76
CA PRO A 169 -13.67 -22.94 6.30
C PRO A 169 -12.86 -23.03 5.00
N ARG A 170 -11.86 -23.90 4.95
CA ARG A 170 -10.99 -24.14 3.77
C ARG A 170 -11.71 -24.60 2.50
N THR A 171 -12.93 -25.12 2.64
CA THR A 171 -13.74 -25.64 1.53
C THR A 171 -14.77 -24.65 1.00
N GLY A 172 -14.82 -23.43 1.57
CA GLY A 172 -15.80 -22.40 1.21
C GLY A 172 -15.30 -21.46 0.11
N ARG A 173 -16.22 -20.65 -0.44
CA ARG A 173 -15.88 -19.40 -1.17
C ARG A 173 -15.73 -18.22 -0.19
N GLU A 174 -15.70 -18.53 1.10
CA GLU A 174 -15.64 -17.57 2.19
C GLU A 174 -14.22 -17.08 2.34
N GLY A 175 -14.08 -15.78 2.53
CA GLY A 175 -12.79 -15.14 2.73
C GLY A 175 -12.93 -13.64 2.76
N ASP A 176 -12.03 -13.01 3.49
CA ASP A 176 -11.92 -11.56 3.53
C ASP A 176 -10.97 -11.07 2.46
N VAL A 177 -11.31 -9.94 1.88
CA VAL A 177 -10.50 -9.28 0.87
C VAL A 177 -10.38 -7.80 1.18
N ARG A 178 -9.26 -7.22 0.74
CA ARG A 178 -9.01 -5.77 0.75
C ARG A 178 -9.17 -5.13 2.13
N PRO A 179 -8.53 -5.68 3.19
CA PRO A 179 -8.62 -5.06 4.50
C PRO A 179 -7.84 -3.74 4.52
N MET A 180 -8.44 -2.73 5.14
CA MET A 180 -7.91 -1.38 5.23
C MET A 180 -8.00 -0.91 6.67
N THR A 181 -6.87 -0.48 7.25
CA THR A 181 -6.83 0.15 8.57
C THR A 181 -6.41 1.62 8.50
N ARG A 182 -7.12 2.48 9.23
CA ARG A 182 -6.72 3.87 9.50
C ARG A 182 -7.34 4.36 10.80
N SER A 183 -6.53 5.01 11.63
CA SER A 183 -7.00 5.62 12.89
C SER A 183 -7.78 4.65 13.80
N GLY A 184 -7.39 3.37 13.83
CA GLY A 184 -7.99 2.34 14.68
C GLY A 184 -9.30 1.77 14.12
N LEU A 185 -9.75 2.21 12.95
CA LEU A 185 -10.84 1.58 12.22
C LEU A 185 -10.26 0.57 11.23
N LEU A 186 -10.67 -0.70 11.37
CA LEU A 186 -10.46 -1.74 10.38
C LEU A 186 -11.74 -1.88 9.55
N VAL A 187 -11.61 -1.88 8.23
CA VAL A 187 -12.71 -2.11 7.28
C VAL A 187 -12.28 -3.17 6.28
N TRP A 188 -13.14 -4.13 5.98
CA TRP A 188 -12.84 -5.18 5.00
C TRP A 188 -14.09 -5.61 4.24
N SER A 189 -13.87 -6.36 3.18
CA SER A 189 -14.91 -6.94 2.34
C SER A 189 -14.95 -8.44 2.56
N HIS A 190 -16.11 -8.96 2.95
CA HIS A 190 -16.33 -10.37 3.23
C HIS A 190 -17.14 -11.02 2.09
N ILE A 191 -16.72 -12.19 1.63
CA ILE A 191 -17.46 -12.98 0.64
C ILE A 191 -18.32 -14.02 1.39
N PRO A 192 -19.67 -13.91 1.37
CA PRO A 192 -20.50 -14.85 2.11
C PRO A 192 -20.46 -16.27 1.52
N SER A 193 -20.72 -17.24 2.39
CA SER A 193 -20.80 -18.68 2.08
C SER A 193 -21.80 -19.04 0.98
N THR A 194 -22.87 -18.26 0.85
CA THR A 194 -24.01 -18.58 0.00
C THR A 194 -23.86 -17.99 -1.39
N GLN A 195 -23.86 -18.86 -2.40
CA GLN A 195 -23.73 -18.46 -3.81
C GLN A 195 -24.81 -17.44 -4.20
N GLY A 196 -24.36 -16.32 -4.79
CA GLY A 196 -25.25 -15.25 -5.26
C GLY A 196 -25.52 -14.15 -4.22
N GLN A 197 -25.03 -14.30 -2.98
CA GLN A 197 -25.02 -13.19 -2.04
C GLN A 197 -24.00 -12.12 -2.46
N PRO A 198 -24.32 -10.83 -2.26
CA PRO A 198 -23.37 -9.76 -2.51
C PRO A 198 -22.24 -9.81 -1.49
N LEU A 199 -21.09 -9.28 -1.90
CA LEU A 199 -19.96 -9.04 -1.02
C LEU A 199 -20.36 -8.02 0.05
N VAL A 200 -20.07 -8.33 1.32
CA VAL A 200 -20.49 -7.54 2.49
C VAL A 200 -19.34 -6.66 2.94
N LEU A 201 -19.64 -5.41 3.31
CA LEU A 201 -18.67 -4.52 3.92
C LEU A 201 -18.77 -4.63 5.44
N GLU A 202 -17.67 -4.99 6.08
CA GLU A 202 -17.57 -5.15 7.52
C GLU A 202 -16.55 -4.18 8.11
N TRP A 203 -16.67 -3.93 9.41
CA TRP A 203 -15.77 -3.05 10.13
C TRP A 203 -15.72 -3.36 11.62
N THR A 204 -14.59 -3.06 12.23
CA THR A 204 -14.40 -3.12 13.69
C THR A 204 -13.41 -2.05 14.15
N ARG A 205 -13.40 -1.78 15.46
CA ARG A 205 -12.35 -0.97 16.07
C ARG A 205 -11.24 -1.86 16.56
N LEU A 206 -10.02 -1.52 16.17
CA LEU A 206 -8.82 -2.09 16.74
C LEU A 206 -8.56 -1.47 18.14
N PRO A 207 -7.96 -2.22 19.07
CA PRO A 207 -7.72 -1.78 20.45
C PRO A 207 -6.94 -0.47 20.58
#